data_AF-A0A522VYF4-F1
#
_entry.id   AF-A0A522VYF4-F1
#
_cell.length_a   1.000
_cell.length_b   1.000
_cell.length_c   1.000
_cell.angle_alpha   90.00
_cell.angle_beta   90.00
_cell.angle_gamma   90.00
#
_symmetry.space_group_name_H-M   'P 1'
#
loop_
_entity.id
_entity.type
_entity.pdbx_description
1 polymer ?
#
loop_
_entity_poly.entity_id
_entity_poly.type
_entity_poly.pdbx_seq_one_letter_code
_entity_poly.pdbx_strand_id
1 'polypeptide(L)'
;MAEIERRHFLVAAAALVAAPRLGLAQQRPKVWLIGYIGGGAPGTYFDEFHKGMRDLGYQEGKNVLFERRSAHGDFKRLPAMAADLVNRKVDVIVAATTPAALAVQRATSAIPVVLSLVGDPVASGLVTSLGRPGGNITGLSLANTDIPAKWFELASGVSSGRKIGLLANPKQPTSQWYVRDIQSVAQKLGIEVPVARAATANELEGAFTSLNRERIGTFIVLPSGLFDAHIPQIARLAVQHRMASIGTSAVYAERGMLLSYGQNYNAFSRKTATYVDKILKGANPSELPIEQPMILELAINLVTARQLDLAVPKELISRADRVIE
;
A
#
# COMPACT_ATOMS: atom_id res chain seq x y z
N MET A 1 7.84 -23.42 96.77
CA MET A 1 7.37 -22.01 96.78
C MET A 1 7.18 -21.59 95.34
N ALA A 2 5.94 -21.70 94.86
CA ALA A 2 5.10 -20.56 94.45
C ALA A 2 5.46 -20.11 93.02
N GLU A 3 4.84 -20.69 91.99
CA GLU A 3 3.63 -20.15 91.35
C GLU A 3 3.85 -18.70 90.88
N ILE A 4 4.32 -18.53 89.64
CA ILE A 4 4.21 -17.28 88.86
C ILE A 4 4.24 -17.64 87.36
N GLU A 5 3.06 -17.47 86.76
CA GLU A 5 2.80 -16.96 85.41
C GLU A 5 2.97 -17.84 84.16
N ARG A 6 1.95 -18.70 84.00
CA ARG A 6 1.24 -18.90 82.72
C ARG A 6 0.80 -17.54 82.12
N ARG A 7 1.68 -16.80 81.44
CA ARG A 7 1.24 -15.60 80.67
C ARG A 7 2.12 -15.14 79.50
N HIS A 8 3.07 -15.95 79.02
CA HIS A 8 3.99 -15.53 77.95
C HIS A 8 3.88 -16.28 76.61
N PHE A 9 2.89 -17.16 76.42
CA PHE A 9 2.78 -17.96 75.19
C PHE A 9 1.76 -17.44 74.15
N LEU A 10 1.20 -16.24 74.33
CA LEU A 10 0.19 -15.66 73.41
C LEU A 10 0.60 -14.31 72.77
N VAL A 11 1.90 -14.01 72.68
CA VAL A 11 2.38 -12.79 72.01
C VAL A 11 3.06 -13.06 70.65
N ALA A 12 3.32 -14.31 70.28
CA ALA A 12 4.00 -14.64 69.02
C ALA A 12 3.07 -14.83 67.80
N ALA A 13 1.76 -14.54 67.90
CA ALA A 13 0.79 -14.82 66.83
C ALA A 13 0.06 -13.59 66.25
N ALA A 14 0.45 -12.36 66.63
CA ALA A 14 -0.25 -11.13 66.19
C ALA A 14 0.65 -10.09 65.49
N ALA A 15 1.80 -10.49 64.96
CA ALA A 15 2.71 -9.58 64.24
C ALA A 15 2.87 -9.94 62.74
N LEU A 16 1.82 -10.50 62.11
CA LEU A 16 1.84 -10.86 60.69
C LEU A 16 0.69 -10.22 59.89
N VAL A 17 0.31 -8.98 60.20
CA VAL A 17 -0.62 -8.21 59.36
C VAL A 17 -0.19 -6.74 59.31
N ALA A 18 0.85 -6.45 58.50
CA ALA A 18 1.04 -5.15 57.82
C ALA A 18 2.38 -5.13 57.06
N ALA A 19 2.63 -6.09 56.18
CA ALA A 19 3.55 -5.83 55.07
C ALA A 19 2.74 -5.04 54.03
N PRO A 20 3.14 -3.81 53.63
CA PRO A 20 2.52 -3.18 52.50
C PRO A 20 2.83 -4.07 51.30
N ARG A 21 1.80 -4.72 50.76
CA ARG A 21 1.88 -5.30 49.43
C ARG A 21 2.23 -4.12 48.53
N LEU A 22 3.50 -4.00 48.16
CA LEU A 22 3.92 -3.24 47.00
C LEU A 22 3.11 -3.82 45.85
N GLY A 23 1.96 -3.21 45.58
CA GLY A 23 1.25 -3.42 44.36
C GLY A 23 2.25 -3.05 43.29
N LEU A 24 2.77 -4.06 42.59
CA LEU A 24 3.05 -3.91 41.18
C LEU A 24 1.77 -3.31 40.63
N ALA A 25 1.73 -1.98 40.51
CA ALA A 25 0.76 -1.32 39.70
C ALA A 25 0.90 -2.02 38.35
N GLN A 26 -0.04 -2.91 38.03
CA GLN A 26 -0.27 -3.32 36.67
C GLN A 26 -0.52 -2.01 35.96
N GLN A 27 0.54 -1.45 35.36
CA GLN A 27 0.42 -0.35 34.43
C GLN A 27 -0.65 -0.83 33.47
N ARG A 28 -1.82 -0.16 33.49
CA ARG A 28 -2.86 -0.46 32.50
C ARG A 28 -2.15 -0.46 31.16
N PRO A 29 -2.26 -1.54 30.36
CA PRO A 29 -1.56 -1.62 29.09
C PRO A 29 -1.83 -0.31 28.33
N LYS A 30 -0.78 0.43 27.98
CA LYS A 30 -0.94 1.68 27.25
C LYS A 30 -1.71 1.35 25.98
N VAL A 31 -2.86 1.99 25.79
CA VAL A 31 -3.63 1.87 24.55
C VAL A 31 -3.12 2.96 23.61
N TRP A 32 -2.44 2.55 22.55
CA TRP A 32 -1.89 3.46 21.55
C TRP A 32 -2.99 3.98 20.63
N LEU A 33 -3.00 5.27 20.35
CA LEU A 33 -3.91 5.88 19.38
C LEU A 33 -3.15 6.18 18.10
N ILE A 34 -3.47 5.49 17.00
CA ILE A 34 -2.80 5.66 15.71
C ILE A 34 -3.70 6.45 14.77
N GLY A 35 -3.21 7.57 14.25
CA GLY A 35 -3.84 8.27 13.15
C GLY A 35 -3.46 7.64 11.81
N TYR A 36 -4.42 7.46 10.91
CA TYR A 36 -4.19 7.06 9.52
C TYR A 36 -4.88 8.05 8.60
N ILE A 37 -4.11 8.74 7.75
CA ILE A 37 -4.63 9.74 6.81
C ILE A 37 -4.23 9.38 5.38
N GLY A 38 -5.21 9.38 4.47
CA GLY A 38 -5.00 9.04 3.06
C GLY A 38 -5.74 9.95 2.08
N GLY A 39 -5.19 10.07 0.86
CA GLY A 39 -5.79 10.86 -0.22
C GLY A 39 -6.94 10.15 -0.97
N GLY A 40 -6.95 8.81 -0.98
CA GLY A 40 -7.90 7.99 -1.74
C GLY A 40 -9.28 7.84 -1.08
N ALA A 41 -10.00 6.80 -1.47
CA ALA A 41 -11.26 6.40 -0.84
C ALA A 41 -11.06 5.96 0.63
N PRO A 42 -12.12 5.92 1.45
CA PRO A 42 -12.04 5.38 2.79
C PRO A 42 -11.52 3.95 2.80
N GLY A 43 -10.61 3.64 3.73
CA GLY A 43 -10.10 2.28 3.91
C GLY A 43 -9.07 1.82 2.88
N THR A 44 -8.75 2.61 1.84
CA THR A 44 -7.75 2.21 0.83
C THR A 44 -6.43 1.84 1.50
N TYR A 45 -6.03 0.57 1.34
CA TYR A 45 -4.86 -0.10 1.94
C TYR A 45 -4.81 -0.15 3.48
N PHE A 46 -5.80 0.42 4.18
CA PHE A 46 -5.86 0.40 5.64
C PHE A 46 -6.03 -1.02 6.17
N ASP A 47 -6.85 -1.86 5.54
CA ASP A 47 -7.12 -3.20 6.05
C ASP A 47 -5.85 -4.07 6.09
N GLU A 48 -4.97 -3.92 5.10
CA GLU A 48 -3.69 -4.62 5.06
C GLU A 48 -2.67 -4.04 6.06
N PHE A 49 -2.66 -2.72 6.26
CA PHE A 49 -1.91 -2.11 7.36
C PHE A 49 -2.40 -2.62 8.72
N HIS A 50 -3.71 -2.62 8.95
CA HIS A 50 -4.34 -3.10 10.17
C HIS A 50 -4.03 -4.59 10.38
N LYS A 51 -4.02 -5.40 9.31
CA LYS A 51 -3.58 -6.79 9.39
C LYS A 51 -2.11 -6.92 9.79
N GLY A 52 -1.22 -6.08 9.24
CA GLY A 52 0.18 -6.02 9.68
C GLY A 52 0.32 -5.66 11.16
N MET A 53 -0.48 -4.71 11.65
CA MET A 53 -0.52 -4.38 13.08
C MET A 53 -0.98 -5.58 13.93
N ARG A 54 -2.00 -6.33 13.48
CA ARG A 54 -2.43 -7.56 14.17
C ARG A 54 -1.37 -8.64 14.18
N ASP A 55 -0.69 -8.85 13.05
CA ASP A 55 0.41 -9.82 12.91
C ASP A 55 1.56 -9.50 13.89
N LEU A 56 1.72 -8.22 14.27
CA LEU A 56 2.69 -7.74 15.27
C LEU A 56 2.17 -7.72 16.72
N GLY A 57 0.94 -8.21 16.97
CA GLY A 57 0.35 -8.34 18.30
C GLY A 57 -0.53 -7.16 18.76
N TYR A 58 -0.82 -6.20 17.88
CA TYR A 58 -1.73 -5.09 18.19
C TYR A 58 -3.18 -5.46 17.85
N GLN A 59 -4.04 -5.47 18.87
CA GLN A 59 -5.46 -5.80 18.79
C GLN A 59 -6.30 -4.55 19.07
N GLU A 60 -7.08 -4.13 18.07
CA GLU A 60 -7.96 -2.97 18.17
C GLU A 60 -8.94 -3.11 19.34
N GLY A 61 -9.08 -2.03 20.13
CA GLY A 61 -9.91 -2.00 21.33
C GLY A 61 -9.27 -2.63 22.57
N LYS A 62 -8.10 -3.27 22.46
CA LYS A 62 -7.33 -3.80 23.61
C LYS A 62 -6.08 -3.00 23.91
N ASN A 63 -5.17 -2.88 22.94
CA ASN A 63 -3.89 -2.18 23.09
C ASN A 63 -3.63 -1.15 21.98
N VAL A 64 -4.55 -1.01 21.03
CA VAL A 64 -4.49 0.01 19.97
C VAL A 64 -5.89 0.50 19.59
N LEU A 65 -5.99 1.75 19.13
CA LEU A 65 -7.17 2.37 18.52
C LEU A 65 -6.74 3.10 17.25
N PHE A 66 -7.61 3.18 16.24
CA PHE A 66 -7.31 3.84 14.97
C PHE A 66 -8.25 5.01 14.66
N GLU A 67 -7.66 6.17 14.39
CA GLU A 67 -8.34 7.36 13.88
C GLU A 67 -8.09 7.51 12.39
N ARG A 68 -9.13 7.36 11.56
CA ARG A 68 -8.98 7.29 10.09
C ARG A 68 -9.50 8.54 9.42
N ARG A 69 -8.74 9.11 8.49
CA ARG A 69 -9.12 10.24 7.66
C ARG A 69 -8.88 9.92 6.19
N SER A 70 -9.84 10.29 5.35
CA SER A 70 -9.79 10.04 3.90
C SER A 70 -10.29 11.27 3.15
N ALA A 71 -9.47 11.75 2.22
CA ALA A 71 -9.78 12.93 1.43
C ALA A 71 -10.83 12.68 0.34
N HIS A 72 -11.08 11.41 -0.04
CA HIS A 72 -11.96 11.03 -1.15
C HIS A 72 -11.55 11.70 -2.48
N GLY A 73 -10.25 11.86 -2.70
CA GLY A 73 -9.70 12.58 -3.86
C GLY A 73 -9.70 14.11 -3.74
N ASP A 74 -10.39 14.70 -2.77
CA ASP A 74 -10.35 16.15 -2.54
C ASP A 74 -9.22 16.53 -1.57
N PHE A 75 -8.03 16.72 -2.13
CA PHE A 75 -6.82 17.03 -1.36
C PHE A 75 -6.88 18.36 -0.60
N LYS A 76 -7.83 19.26 -0.90
CA LYS A 76 -8.02 20.51 -0.13
C LYS A 76 -8.47 20.24 1.31
N ARG A 77 -9.01 19.05 1.59
CA ARG A 77 -9.47 18.64 2.93
C ARG A 77 -8.35 18.11 3.82
N LEU A 78 -7.21 17.73 3.24
CA LEU A 78 -6.10 17.11 3.96
C LEU A 78 -5.53 17.97 5.10
N PRO A 79 -5.34 19.31 4.97
CA PRO A 79 -4.84 20.12 6.08
C PRO A 79 -5.73 20.08 7.33
N ALA A 80 -7.05 20.19 7.17
CA ALA A 80 -7.99 20.13 8.29
C ALA A 80 -8.02 18.73 8.93
N MET A 81 -7.94 17.68 8.12
CA MET A 81 -7.87 16.30 8.60
C MET A 81 -6.56 16.02 9.39
N ALA A 82 -5.44 16.56 8.93
CA ALA A 82 -4.17 16.45 9.64
C ALA A 82 -4.21 17.18 10.98
N ALA A 83 -4.74 18.41 11.00
CA ALA A 83 -4.93 19.18 12.23
C ALA A 83 -5.84 18.46 13.25
N ASP A 84 -6.92 17.82 12.79
CA ASP A 84 -7.79 17.03 13.65
C ASP A 84 -7.07 15.82 14.29
N LEU A 85 -6.22 15.11 13.54
CA LEU A 85 -5.39 14.03 14.12
C LEU A 85 -4.40 14.56 15.17
N VAL A 86 -3.80 15.74 14.95
CA VAL A 86 -2.93 16.40 15.94
C VAL A 86 -3.72 16.78 17.19
N ASN A 87 -4.92 17.36 17.03
CA ASN A 87 -5.79 17.75 18.14
C ASN A 87 -6.28 16.55 18.97
N ARG A 88 -6.45 15.38 18.33
CA ARG A 88 -6.75 14.12 19.01
C ARG A 88 -5.57 13.54 19.77
N LYS A 89 -4.37 14.14 19.65
CA LYS A 89 -3.15 13.71 20.33
C LYS A 89 -2.83 12.24 20.07
N VAL A 90 -2.95 11.83 18.81
CA VAL A 90 -2.53 10.49 18.38
C VAL A 90 -1.03 10.29 18.68
N ASP A 91 -0.64 9.07 19.03
CA ASP A 91 0.75 8.73 19.37
C ASP A 91 1.64 8.64 18.11
N VAL A 92 1.08 8.20 16.97
CA VAL A 92 1.77 8.07 15.67
C VAL A 92 0.78 8.37 14.54
N ILE A 93 1.24 9.02 13.47
CA ILE A 93 0.45 9.25 12.25
C ILE A 93 1.03 8.43 11.09
N VAL A 94 0.23 7.57 10.49
CA VAL A 94 0.52 6.97 9.19
C VAL A 94 -0.04 7.88 8.09
N ALA A 95 0.85 8.42 7.27
CA ALA A 95 0.48 9.29 6.16
C ALA A 95 0.60 8.53 4.83
N ALA A 96 -0.55 8.13 4.29
CA ALA A 96 -0.65 7.42 3.03
C ALA A 96 -0.78 8.40 1.86
N THR A 97 0.20 8.40 0.93
CA THR A 97 0.41 9.32 -0.21
C THR A 97 1.15 10.63 0.11
N THR A 98 1.88 11.16 -0.89
CA THR A 98 2.65 12.42 -0.76
C THR A 98 1.82 13.62 -0.32
N PRO A 99 0.60 13.90 -0.86
CA PRO A 99 -0.20 15.03 -0.40
C PRO A 99 -0.60 14.93 1.08
N ALA A 100 -0.92 13.73 1.56
CA ALA A 100 -1.26 13.51 2.96
C ALA A 100 -0.05 13.73 3.87
N ALA A 101 1.13 13.23 3.49
CA ALA A 101 2.37 13.43 4.23
C ALA A 101 2.74 14.92 4.34
N LEU A 102 2.60 15.69 3.24
CA LEU A 102 2.84 17.13 3.25
C LEU A 102 1.85 17.89 4.16
N ALA A 103 0.58 17.46 4.20
CA ALA A 103 -0.40 18.05 5.11
C ALA A 103 -0.05 17.77 6.58
N VAL A 104 0.40 16.56 6.90
CA VAL A 104 0.82 16.19 8.25
C VAL A 104 2.10 16.91 8.67
N GLN A 105 3.11 16.99 7.80
CA GLN A 105 4.35 17.72 8.05
C GLN A 105 4.08 19.19 8.44
N ARG A 106 3.12 19.85 7.78
CA ARG A 106 2.71 21.22 8.11
C ARG A 106 1.93 21.32 9.43
N ALA A 107 1.22 20.27 9.80
CA ALA A 107 0.39 20.26 11.00
C ALA A 107 1.17 19.92 12.28
N THR A 108 2.29 19.18 12.18
CA THR A 108 3.10 18.81 13.33
C THR A 108 4.55 18.46 12.98
N SER A 109 5.46 18.93 13.81
CA SER A 109 6.87 18.50 13.86
C SER A 109 7.18 17.61 15.08
N ALA A 110 6.18 17.31 15.91
CA ALA A 110 6.35 16.63 17.19
C ALA A 110 5.86 15.17 17.16
N ILE A 111 4.70 14.90 16.54
CA ILE A 111 4.13 13.54 16.50
C ILE A 111 4.90 12.71 15.46
N PRO A 112 5.39 11.51 15.77
CA PRO A 112 6.02 10.62 14.80
C PRO A 112 5.11 10.36 13.58
N VAL A 113 5.67 10.47 12.38
CA VAL A 113 4.98 10.26 11.12
C VAL A 113 5.63 9.10 10.36
N VAL A 114 4.83 8.11 10.00
CA VAL A 114 5.24 6.98 9.17
C VAL A 114 4.66 7.17 7.77
N LEU A 115 5.55 7.33 6.80
CA LEU A 115 5.23 7.41 5.37
C LEU A 115 4.77 6.04 4.85
N SER A 116 3.74 6.07 4.01
CA SER A 116 3.28 4.92 3.24
C SER A 116 2.89 5.36 1.84
N LEU A 117 3.34 4.65 0.80
CA LEU A 117 2.98 4.93 -0.60
C LEU A 117 3.33 6.37 -1.04
N VAL A 118 4.41 6.91 -0.49
CA VAL A 118 4.96 8.22 -0.88
C VAL A 118 5.95 7.99 -2.01
N GLY A 119 5.91 8.82 -3.05
CA GLY A 119 6.85 8.73 -4.18
C GLY A 119 8.28 9.06 -3.77
N ASP A 120 8.67 10.33 -3.91
CA ASP A 120 10.00 10.80 -3.51
C ASP A 120 9.92 11.73 -2.28
N PRO A 121 10.26 11.25 -1.08
CA PRO A 121 10.18 12.05 0.15
C PRO A 121 11.30 13.11 0.24
N VAL A 122 12.42 12.95 -0.48
CA VAL A 122 13.49 13.97 -0.49
C VAL A 122 13.12 15.09 -1.44
N ALA A 123 12.74 14.76 -2.68
CA ALA A 123 12.36 15.77 -3.68
C ALA A 123 11.09 16.55 -3.28
N SER A 124 10.20 15.95 -2.49
CA SER A 124 9.03 16.63 -1.93
C SER A 124 9.32 17.45 -0.67
N GLY A 125 10.55 17.41 -0.14
CA GLY A 125 10.93 18.13 1.07
C GLY A 125 10.35 17.55 2.36
N LEU A 126 9.87 16.30 2.34
CA LEU A 126 9.39 15.61 3.54
C LEU A 126 10.53 15.26 4.50
N VAL A 127 11.72 14.94 3.96
CA VAL A 127 12.90 14.53 4.73
C VAL A 127 14.18 15.05 4.08
N THR A 128 15.28 15.10 4.84
CA THR A 128 16.59 15.54 4.33
C THR A 128 17.31 14.46 3.53
N SER A 129 17.19 13.19 3.93
CA SER A 129 17.76 12.04 3.24
C SER A 129 16.99 10.77 3.57
N LEU A 130 17.14 9.72 2.75
CA LEU A 130 16.54 8.42 3.05
C LEU A 130 17.23 7.72 4.23
N GLY A 131 18.57 7.78 4.31
CA GLY A 131 19.32 7.06 5.35
C GLY A 131 19.17 7.67 6.76
N ARG A 132 19.03 9.00 6.83
CA ARG A 132 18.80 9.75 8.07
C ARG A 132 17.79 10.86 7.81
N PRO A 133 16.50 10.62 8.04
CA PRO A 133 15.45 11.60 7.74
C PRO A 133 15.55 12.91 8.51
N GLY A 134 16.14 12.89 9.70
CA GLY A 134 16.50 14.09 10.47
C GLY A 134 15.37 14.78 11.23
N GLY A 135 14.15 14.24 11.23
CA GLY A 135 12.99 14.82 11.93
C GLY A 135 12.02 13.77 12.45
N ASN A 136 10.75 14.14 12.64
CA ASN A 136 9.69 13.23 13.10
C ASN A 136 9.14 12.31 11.99
N ILE A 137 9.64 12.40 10.76
CA ILE A 137 9.13 11.67 9.59
C ILE A 137 10.10 10.54 9.21
N THR A 138 9.57 9.32 9.06
CA THR A 138 10.28 8.12 8.57
C THR A 138 9.29 7.20 7.84
N GLY A 139 9.63 5.96 7.52
CA GLY A 139 8.69 4.97 7.01
C GLY A 139 9.12 4.34 5.70
N LEU A 140 8.16 4.15 4.81
CA LEU A 140 8.39 3.54 3.50
C LEU A 140 8.06 4.54 2.39
N SER A 141 8.91 4.59 1.37
CA SER A 141 8.61 5.25 0.09
C SER A 141 8.61 4.25 -1.05
N LEU A 142 7.97 4.62 -2.15
CA LEU A 142 7.98 3.85 -3.38
C LEU A 142 9.39 3.95 -3.99
N ALA A 143 9.91 2.82 -4.43
CA ALA A 143 11.13 2.79 -5.22
C ALA A 143 10.85 3.38 -6.61
N ASN A 144 11.82 4.08 -7.19
CA ASN A 144 11.77 4.42 -8.61
C ASN A 144 12.03 3.13 -9.41
N THR A 145 10.98 2.54 -9.94
CA THR A 145 11.06 1.29 -10.73
C THR A 145 10.64 1.57 -12.17
N ASP A 146 11.44 1.12 -13.13
CA ASP A 146 11.10 1.15 -14.56
C ASP A 146 10.09 0.05 -14.90
N ILE A 147 8.88 0.20 -14.35
CA ILE A 147 7.74 -0.69 -14.59
C ILE A 147 7.32 -0.66 -16.07
N PRO A 148 7.29 0.50 -16.77
CA PRO A 148 6.97 0.54 -18.20
C PRO A 148 7.85 -0.37 -19.07
N ALA A 149 9.18 -0.32 -18.90
CA ALA A 149 10.07 -1.20 -19.66
C ALA A 149 9.75 -2.68 -19.40
N LYS A 150 9.40 -3.02 -18.16
CA LYS A 150 9.02 -4.39 -17.81
C LYS A 150 7.71 -4.83 -18.43
N TRP A 151 6.69 -3.96 -18.50
CA TRP A 151 5.46 -4.28 -19.22
C TRP A 151 5.71 -4.53 -20.70
N PHE A 152 6.65 -3.82 -21.32
CA PHE A 152 7.04 -4.07 -22.71
C PHE A 152 7.75 -5.42 -22.89
N GLU A 153 8.69 -5.77 -22.00
CA GLU A 153 9.31 -7.12 -21.99
C GLU A 153 8.24 -8.22 -21.89
N LEU A 154 7.29 -8.06 -20.97
CA LEU A 154 6.19 -9.02 -20.77
C LEU A 154 5.27 -9.10 -21.99
N ALA A 155 4.92 -7.96 -22.59
CA ALA A 155 4.11 -7.90 -23.80
C ALA A 155 4.78 -8.63 -24.97
N SER A 156 6.08 -8.42 -25.19
CA SER A 156 6.85 -9.12 -26.20
C SER A 156 6.96 -10.63 -25.95
N GLY A 157 6.88 -11.06 -24.69
CA GLY A 157 6.89 -12.48 -24.32
C GLY A 157 5.59 -13.23 -24.64
N VAL A 158 4.47 -12.51 -24.83
CA VAL A 158 3.14 -13.12 -25.10
C VAL A 158 2.54 -12.73 -26.45
N SER A 159 3.15 -11.79 -27.16
CA SER A 159 2.71 -11.33 -28.48
C SER A 159 3.86 -10.79 -29.30
N SER A 160 3.87 -11.13 -30.59
CA SER A 160 4.95 -10.80 -31.53
C SER A 160 4.81 -9.42 -32.20
N GLY A 161 3.97 -8.53 -31.66
CA GLY A 161 3.66 -7.22 -32.26
C GLY A 161 4.63 -6.10 -31.86
N ARG A 162 4.86 -5.13 -32.77
CA ARG A 162 5.60 -3.87 -32.50
C ARG A 162 4.73 -2.77 -31.89
N LYS A 163 3.42 -3.00 -31.80
CA LYS A 163 2.44 -2.10 -31.20
C LYS A 163 1.94 -2.67 -29.88
N ILE A 164 1.99 -1.86 -28.82
CA ILE A 164 1.44 -2.21 -27.51
C ILE A 164 0.37 -1.18 -27.17
N GLY A 165 -0.88 -1.62 -27.07
CA GLY A 165 -1.99 -0.72 -26.77
C GLY A 165 -1.97 -0.25 -25.32
N LEU A 166 -2.46 0.96 -25.07
CA LEU A 166 -2.73 1.43 -23.71
C LEU A 166 -4.23 1.67 -23.56
N LEU A 167 -4.82 1.19 -22.46
CA LEU A 167 -6.15 1.60 -22.01
C LEU A 167 -5.99 2.66 -20.92
N ALA A 168 -6.38 3.90 -21.21
CA ALA A 168 -6.18 5.05 -20.35
C ALA A 168 -7.48 5.76 -19.98
N ASN A 169 -7.59 6.24 -18.74
CA ASN A 169 -8.69 7.09 -18.33
C ASN A 169 -8.28 8.56 -18.48
N PRO A 170 -8.91 9.34 -19.39
CA PRO A 170 -8.57 10.75 -19.59
C PRO A 170 -8.89 11.63 -18.37
N LYS A 171 -9.79 11.19 -17.49
CA LYS A 171 -10.18 11.92 -16.27
C LYS A 171 -9.29 11.62 -15.06
N GLN A 172 -8.36 10.66 -15.17
CA GLN A 172 -7.45 10.29 -14.08
C GLN A 172 -6.05 10.87 -14.31
N PRO A 173 -5.58 11.84 -13.50
CA PRO A 173 -4.24 12.43 -13.64
C PRO A 173 -3.12 11.39 -13.63
N THR A 174 -3.21 10.37 -12.78
CA THR A 174 -2.26 9.25 -12.71
C THR A 174 -2.18 8.49 -14.04
N SER A 175 -3.32 8.21 -14.67
CA SER A 175 -3.36 7.52 -15.98
C SER A 175 -2.70 8.37 -17.06
N GLN A 176 -2.96 9.69 -17.08
CA GLN A 176 -2.32 10.61 -18.03
C GLN A 176 -0.80 10.76 -17.82
N TRP A 177 -0.34 10.69 -16.56
CA TRP A 177 1.09 10.63 -16.27
C TRP A 177 1.73 9.37 -16.85
N TYR A 178 1.13 8.19 -16.62
CA TYR A 178 1.63 6.93 -17.20
C TYR A 178 1.66 6.94 -18.72
N VAL A 179 0.63 7.51 -19.40
CA VAL A 179 0.66 7.62 -20.86
C VAL A 179 1.92 8.35 -21.35
N ARG A 180 2.27 9.50 -20.74
CA ARG A 180 3.45 10.28 -21.13
C ARG A 180 4.75 9.54 -20.83
N ASP A 181 4.83 8.92 -19.66
CA ASP A 181 6.01 8.18 -19.22
C ASP A 181 6.27 6.96 -20.13
N ILE A 182 5.24 6.16 -20.37
CA ILE A 182 5.29 5.00 -21.26
C ILE A 182 5.63 5.42 -22.69
N GLN A 183 5.06 6.52 -23.21
CA GLN A 183 5.41 7.04 -24.53
C GLN A 183 6.88 7.45 -24.65
N SER A 184 7.44 8.08 -23.61
CA SER A 184 8.87 8.44 -23.55
C SER A 184 9.77 7.21 -23.59
N VAL A 185 9.42 6.16 -22.84
CA VAL A 185 10.15 4.88 -22.85
C VAL A 185 9.98 4.17 -24.20
N ALA A 186 8.76 4.12 -24.73
CA ALA A 186 8.46 3.48 -26.02
C ALA A 186 9.24 4.10 -27.17
N GLN A 187 9.38 5.43 -27.19
CA GLN A 187 10.15 6.15 -28.19
C GLN A 187 11.62 5.71 -28.21
N LYS A 188 12.24 5.54 -27.03
CA LYS A 188 13.62 5.05 -26.90
C LYS A 188 13.79 3.61 -27.39
N LEU A 189 12.73 2.81 -27.29
CA LEU A 189 12.71 1.39 -27.68
C LEU A 189 12.17 1.15 -29.10
N GLY A 190 11.72 2.19 -29.81
CA GLY A 190 11.12 2.05 -31.14
C GLY A 190 9.81 1.26 -31.15
N ILE A 191 9.04 1.34 -30.06
CA ILE A 191 7.73 0.69 -29.89
C ILE A 191 6.63 1.72 -30.14
N GLU A 192 5.62 1.35 -30.92
CA GLU A 192 4.43 2.17 -31.10
C GLU A 192 3.41 1.89 -29.99
N VAL A 193 2.85 2.95 -29.39
CA VAL A 193 1.90 2.82 -28.27
C VAL A 193 0.56 3.52 -28.54
N PRO A 194 -0.35 2.92 -29.36
CA PRO A 194 -1.69 3.46 -29.55
C PRO A 194 -2.47 3.52 -28.23
N VAL A 195 -3.12 4.65 -27.98
CA VAL A 195 -3.84 4.90 -26.72
C VAL A 195 -5.35 4.89 -26.96
N ALA A 196 -6.03 3.91 -26.40
CA ALA A 196 -7.49 3.90 -26.30
C ALA A 196 -7.95 4.53 -24.98
N ARG A 197 -9.01 5.34 -25.04
CA ARG A 197 -9.47 6.14 -23.92
C ARG A 197 -10.89 5.77 -23.53
N ALA A 198 -11.13 5.61 -22.24
CA ALA A 198 -12.45 5.42 -21.66
C ALA A 198 -12.55 6.16 -20.32
N ALA A 199 -13.50 7.08 -20.23
CA ALA A 199 -13.83 7.87 -19.04
C ALA A 199 -15.03 7.29 -18.26
N THR A 200 -15.78 6.37 -18.86
CA THR A 200 -16.92 5.67 -18.28
C THR A 200 -16.91 4.18 -18.66
N ALA A 201 -17.68 3.35 -17.95
CA ALA A 201 -17.76 1.91 -18.24
C ALA A 201 -18.37 1.61 -19.61
N ASN A 202 -19.30 2.44 -20.07
CA ASN A 202 -19.96 2.30 -21.38
C ASN A 202 -19.01 2.60 -22.55
N GLU A 203 -17.94 3.37 -22.32
CA GLU A 203 -16.94 3.69 -23.34
C GLU A 203 -15.91 2.57 -23.56
N LEU A 204 -15.88 1.53 -22.71
CA LEU A 204 -14.92 0.44 -22.81
C LEU A 204 -15.05 -0.33 -24.13
N GLU A 205 -16.26 -0.63 -24.59
CA GLU A 205 -16.51 -1.29 -25.89
C GLU A 205 -15.90 -0.50 -27.06
N GLY A 206 -16.08 0.82 -27.06
CA GLY A 206 -15.50 1.72 -28.06
C GLY A 206 -13.98 1.76 -27.99
N ALA A 207 -13.40 1.72 -26.79
CA ALA A 207 -11.96 1.67 -26.58
C ALA A 207 -11.35 0.38 -27.16
N PHE A 208 -11.95 -0.78 -26.92
CA PHE A 208 -11.50 -2.05 -27.51
C PHE A 208 -11.68 -2.10 -29.03
N THR A 209 -12.76 -1.53 -29.54
CA THR A 209 -12.96 -1.37 -31.00
C THR A 209 -11.83 -0.54 -31.63
N SER A 210 -11.38 0.52 -30.94
CA SER A 210 -10.23 1.34 -31.39
C SER A 210 -8.93 0.55 -31.38
N LEU A 211 -8.64 -0.23 -30.32
CA LEU A 211 -7.46 -1.09 -30.26
C LEU A 211 -7.47 -2.15 -31.37
N ASN A 212 -8.64 -2.72 -31.66
CA ASN A 212 -8.78 -3.74 -32.71
C ASN A 212 -8.52 -3.15 -34.11
N ARG A 213 -8.97 -1.91 -34.37
CA ARG A 213 -8.67 -1.20 -35.62
C ARG A 213 -7.18 -0.98 -35.83
N GLU A 214 -6.45 -0.73 -34.75
CA GLU A 214 -4.99 -0.59 -34.74
C GLU A 214 -4.24 -1.94 -34.82
N ARG A 215 -4.97 -3.06 -34.87
CA ARG A 215 -4.45 -4.44 -34.84
C ARG A 215 -3.57 -4.72 -33.63
N ILE A 216 -3.99 -4.21 -32.47
CA ILE A 216 -3.29 -4.46 -31.20
C ILE A 216 -3.50 -5.91 -30.77
N GLY A 217 -2.41 -6.66 -30.58
CA GLY A 217 -2.44 -8.00 -30.00
C GLY A 217 -2.23 -8.02 -28.48
N THR A 218 -1.71 -6.93 -27.89
CA THR A 218 -1.46 -6.82 -26.45
C THR A 218 -1.65 -5.41 -25.96
N PHE A 219 -2.28 -5.25 -24.81
CA PHE A 219 -2.49 -3.94 -24.21
C PHE A 219 -2.23 -3.92 -22.69
N ILE A 220 -1.90 -2.74 -22.19
CA ILE A 220 -1.68 -2.45 -20.77
C ILE A 220 -2.85 -1.61 -20.27
N VAL A 221 -3.47 -2.02 -19.17
CA VAL A 221 -4.50 -1.24 -18.47
C VAL A 221 -3.82 -0.33 -17.46
N LEU A 222 -3.95 0.98 -17.64
CA LEU A 222 -3.29 1.95 -16.75
C LEU A 222 -4.09 2.23 -15.47
N PRO A 223 -3.43 2.61 -14.36
CA PRO A 223 -4.11 2.80 -13.07
C PRO A 223 -5.29 3.79 -13.15
N SER A 224 -6.46 3.34 -12.70
CA SER A 224 -7.72 4.09 -12.76
C SER A 224 -8.77 3.41 -11.89
N GLY A 225 -9.37 4.16 -10.95
CA GLY A 225 -10.45 3.61 -10.11
C GLY A 225 -11.66 3.09 -10.91
N LEU A 226 -11.91 3.66 -12.10
CA LEU A 226 -12.92 3.14 -13.03
C LEU A 226 -12.54 1.74 -13.52
N PHE A 227 -11.28 1.52 -13.89
CA PHE A 227 -10.83 0.25 -14.45
C PHE A 227 -10.71 -0.80 -13.35
N ASP A 228 -10.25 -0.43 -12.15
CA ASP A 228 -10.23 -1.30 -10.97
C ASP A 228 -11.63 -1.86 -10.64
N ALA A 229 -12.67 -1.03 -10.80
CA ALA A 229 -14.07 -1.43 -10.58
C ALA A 229 -14.63 -2.34 -11.69
N HIS A 230 -14.02 -2.35 -12.88
CA HIS A 230 -14.53 -3.04 -14.07
C HIS A 230 -13.54 -4.05 -14.66
N ILE A 231 -12.56 -4.54 -13.87
CA ILE A 231 -11.57 -5.52 -14.34
C ILE A 231 -12.23 -6.74 -15.02
N PRO A 232 -13.29 -7.37 -14.47
CA PRO A 232 -13.93 -8.51 -15.14
C PRO A 232 -14.52 -8.16 -16.51
N GLN A 233 -15.06 -6.95 -16.68
CA GLN A 233 -15.56 -6.49 -17.98
C GLN A 233 -14.41 -6.30 -18.97
N ILE A 234 -13.30 -5.69 -18.54
CA ILE A 234 -12.11 -5.46 -19.36
C ILE A 234 -11.48 -6.80 -19.77
N ALA A 235 -11.37 -7.75 -18.85
CA ALA A 235 -10.85 -9.10 -19.12
C ALA A 235 -11.71 -9.84 -20.16
N ARG A 236 -13.03 -9.79 -20.03
CA ARG A 236 -13.96 -10.38 -21.00
C ARG A 236 -13.80 -9.75 -22.39
N LEU A 237 -13.71 -8.42 -22.47
CA LEU A 237 -13.46 -7.72 -23.75
C LEU A 237 -12.12 -8.11 -24.37
N ALA A 238 -11.07 -8.24 -23.56
CA ALA A 238 -9.77 -8.71 -24.02
C ALA A 238 -9.84 -10.09 -24.67
N VAL A 239 -10.55 -11.05 -24.04
CA VAL A 239 -10.78 -12.38 -24.60
C VAL A 239 -11.60 -12.33 -25.90
N GLN A 240 -12.70 -11.56 -25.91
CA GLN A 240 -13.55 -11.40 -27.10
C GLN A 240 -12.78 -10.84 -28.31
N HIS A 241 -11.84 -9.93 -28.07
CA HIS A 241 -11.00 -9.33 -29.12
C HIS A 241 -9.67 -10.06 -29.34
N ARG A 242 -9.43 -11.20 -28.69
CA ARG A 242 -8.18 -11.97 -28.75
C ARG A 242 -6.93 -11.13 -28.45
N MET A 243 -7.01 -10.29 -27.43
CA MET A 243 -5.92 -9.43 -27.00
C MET A 243 -5.35 -9.92 -25.67
N ALA A 244 -4.03 -10.13 -25.63
CA ALA A 244 -3.32 -10.34 -24.38
C ALA A 244 -3.40 -9.08 -23.52
N SER A 245 -3.66 -9.26 -22.23
CA SER A 245 -3.95 -8.16 -21.32
C SER A 245 -2.94 -8.12 -20.18
N ILE A 246 -2.38 -6.92 -19.91
CA ILE A 246 -1.41 -6.69 -18.84
C ILE A 246 -1.98 -5.68 -17.85
N GLY A 247 -2.12 -6.10 -16.59
CA GLY A 247 -2.53 -5.24 -15.48
C GLY A 247 -1.35 -4.72 -14.65
N THR A 248 -1.60 -3.68 -13.86
CA THR A 248 -0.57 -3.00 -13.05
C THR A 248 -0.40 -3.57 -11.64
N SER A 249 -1.19 -4.57 -11.26
CA SER A 249 -1.08 -5.29 -9.97
C SER A 249 -1.75 -6.67 -10.06
N ALA A 250 -1.38 -7.59 -9.15
CA ALA A 250 -1.82 -8.98 -9.14
C ALA A 250 -3.35 -9.17 -9.24
N VAL A 251 -4.14 -8.26 -8.66
CA VAL A 251 -5.60 -8.31 -8.69
C VAL A 251 -6.17 -8.30 -10.11
N TYR A 252 -5.44 -7.78 -11.09
CA TYR A 252 -5.85 -7.79 -12.48
C TYR A 252 -5.82 -9.20 -13.06
N ALA A 253 -4.73 -9.95 -12.84
CA ALA A 253 -4.62 -11.34 -13.26
C ALA A 253 -5.65 -12.23 -12.54
N GLU A 254 -5.82 -12.02 -11.22
CA GLU A 254 -6.83 -12.73 -10.41
C GLU A 254 -8.25 -12.56 -10.94
N ARG A 255 -8.54 -11.39 -11.53
CA ARG A 255 -9.87 -11.03 -12.05
C ARG A 255 -10.01 -11.23 -13.57
N GLY A 256 -9.16 -12.08 -14.14
CA GLY A 256 -9.32 -12.63 -15.49
C GLY A 256 -8.44 -12.00 -16.57
N MET A 257 -7.56 -11.05 -16.25
CA MET A 257 -6.55 -10.61 -17.21
C MET A 257 -5.41 -11.64 -17.31
N LEU A 258 -4.67 -11.60 -18.43
CA LEU A 258 -3.65 -12.61 -18.74
C LEU A 258 -2.43 -12.49 -17.82
N LEU A 259 -1.85 -11.29 -17.76
CA LEU A 259 -0.68 -10.99 -16.95
C LEU A 259 -0.97 -9.79 -16.06
N SER A 260 -0.21 -9.69 -14.97
CA SER A 260 -0.04 -8.42 -14.29
C SER A 260 1.35 -8.31 -13.70
N TYR A 261 1.87 -7.09 -13.72
CA TYR A 261 3.15 -6.78 -13.09
C TYR A 261 3.09 -5.39 -12.46
N GLY A 262 3.51 -5.28 -11.22
CA GLY A 262 3.66 -3.99 -10.57
C GLY A 262 3.78 -4.11 -9.07
N GLN A 263 3.74 -2.96 -8.40
CA GLN A 263 3.91 -2.89 -6.96
C GLN A 263 2.73 -3.56 -6.24
N ASN A 264 3.04 -4.46 -5.32
CA ASN A 264 2.06 -4.98 -4.38
C ASN A 264 1.82 -3.96 -3.25
N TYR A 265 0.89 -3.04 -3.47
CA TYR A 265 0.54 -2.00 -2.52
C TYR A 265 -0.06 -2.54 -1.21
N ASN A 266 -0.70 -3.72 -1.26
CA ASN A 266 -1.22 -4.41 -0.08
C ASN A 266 -0.08 -4.88 0.82
N ALA A 267 0.89 -5.61 0.28
CA ALA A 267 2.08 -6.03 0.99
C ALA A 267 2.93 -4.84 1.46
N PHE A 268 3.02 -3.79 0.64
CA PHE A 268 3.66 -2.53 1.04
C PHE A 268 2.97 -1.93 2.27
N SER A 269 1.66 -1.77 2.24
CA SER A 269 0.88 -1.19 3.35
C SER A 269 0.93 -2.06 4.61
N ARG A 270 0.94 -3.39 4.45
CA ARG A 270 1.18 -4.30 5.57
C ARG A 270 2.57 -4.09 6.17
N LYS A 271 3.60 -3.96 5.33
CA LYS A 271 4.98 -3.72 5.80
C LYS A 271 5.11 -2.38 6.54
N THR A 272 4.32 -1.36 6.20
CA THR A 272 4.27 -0.08 6.93
C THR A 272 4.03 -0.26 8.44
N ALA A 273 3.26 -1.28 8.84
CA ALA A 273 3.03 -1.60 10.26
C ALA A 273 4.33 -1.84 11.05
N THR A 274 5.38 -2.34 10.41
CA THR A 274 6.68 -2.59 11.07
C THR A 274 7.36 -1.31 11.54
N TYR A 275 7.18 -0.18 10.84
CA TYR A 275 7.72 1.10 11.27
C TYR A 275 6.95 1.68 12.44
N VAL A 276 5.62 1.53 12.42
CA VAL A 276 4.79 1.91 13.57
C VAL A 276 5.23 1.10 14.79
N ASP A 277 5.37 -0.22 14.68
CA ASP A 277 5.84 -1.08 15.78
C ASP A 277 7.21 -0.64 16.35
N LYS A 278 8.19 -0.36 15.48
CA LYS A 278 9.51 0.17 15.91
C LYS A 278 9.35 1.44 16.74
N ILE A 279 8.51 2.39 16.29
CA ILE A 279 8.28 3.67 16.98
C ILE A 279 7.54 3.45 18.30
N LEU A 280 6.50 2.61 18.33
CA LEU A 280 5.76 2.30 19.56
C LEU A 280 6.63 1.60 20.62
N LYS A 281 7.70 0.91 20.18
CA LYS A 281 8.74 0.33 21.03
C LYS A 281 9.87 1.29 21.40
N GLY A 282 9.79 2.55 20.98
CA GLY A 282 10.71 3.63 21.40
C GLY A 282 11.81 3.99 20.41
N ALA A 283 11.81 3.44 19.19
CA ALA A 283 12.77 3.86 18.17
C ALA A 283 12.53 5.31 17.74
N ASN A 284 13.62 6.08 17.57
CA ASN A 284 13.55 7.47 17.16
C ASN A 284 13.35 7.59 15.63
N PRO A 285 12.25 8.23 15.15
CA PRO A 285 12.01 8.43 13.72
C PRO A 285 13.17 9.10 12.97
N SER A 286 13.91 10.00 13.62
CA SER A 286 14.99 10.74 12.94
C SER A 286 16.18 9.86 12.55
N GLU A 287 16.29 8.69 13.17
CA GLU A 287 17.38 7.72 12.97
C GLU A 287 16.91 6.48 12.20
N LEU A 288 15.60 6.28 12.05
CA LEU A 288 15.04 5.21 11.26
C LEU A 288 15.16 5.55 9.76
N PRO A 289 15.94 4.80 8.97
CA PRO A 289 16.03 5.03 7.53
C PRO A 289 14.66 4.87 6.87
N ILE A 290 14.41 5.60 5.80
CA ILE A 290 13.29 5.30 4.90
C ILE A 290 13.70 4.14 3.99
N GLU A 291 12.90 3.08 4.03
CA GLU A 291 13.08 1.93 3.14
C GLU A 291 12.26 2.13 1.85
N GLN A 292 12.82 1.66 0.73
CA GLN A 292 12.16 1.59 -0.57
C GLN A 292 11.98 0.12 -0.98
N PRO A 293 11.03 -0.62 -0.38
CA PRO A 293 10.89 -2.03 -0.65
C PRO A 293 10.35 -2.27 -2.07
N MET A 294 11.15 -2.94 -2.88
CA MET A 294 10.76 -3.44 -4.21
C MET A 294 9.92 -4.71 -4.06
N ILE A 295 8.64 -4.53 -3.72
CA ILE A 295 7.67 -5.63 -3.63
C ILE A 295 6.87 -5.62 -4.93
N LEU A 296 7.51 -6.13 -5.98
CA LEU A 296 6.90 -6.32 -7.28
C LEU A 296 6.35 -7.73 -7.36
N GLU A 297 5.23 -7.90 -8.05
CA GLU A 297 4.59 -9.20 -8.22
C GLU A 297 4.26 -9.42 -9.69
N LEU A 298 4.79 -10.49 -10.28
CA LEU A 298 4.36 -11.04 -11.56
C LEU A 298 3.29 -12.11 -11.31
N ALA A 299 2.07 -11.85 -11.73
CA ALA A 299 0.99 -12.84 -11.73
C ALA A 299 0.57 -13.21 -13.16
N ILE A 300 0.31 -14.49 -13.38
CA ILE A 300 -0.05 -15.06 -14.69
C ILE A 300 -1.33 -15.87 -14.53
N ASN A 301 -2.29 -15.67 -15.44
CA ASN A 301 -3.53 -16.42 -15.50
C ASN A 301 -3.54 -17.39 -16.68
N LEU A 302 -3.31 -18.68 -16.38
CA LEU A 302 -3.29 -19.75 -17.37
C LEU A 302 -4.70 -20.12 -17.86
N VAL A 303 -5.76 -19.82 -17.11
CA VAL A 303 -7.15 -19.93 -17.60
C VAL A 303 -7.35 -18.97 -18.75
N THR A 304 -6.98 -17.70 -18.58
CA THR A 304 -7.09 -16.67 -19.61
C THR A 304 -6.17 -16.98 -20.80
N ALA A 305 -4.96 -17.51 -20.56
CA ALA A 305 -4.07 -17.94 -21.63
C ALA A 305 -4.73 -18.98 -22.55
N ARG A 306 -5.39 -19.99 -21.97
CA ARG A 306 -6.15 -21.01 -22.72
C ARG A 306 -7.33 -20.41 -23.48
N GLN A 307 -8.06 -19.46 -22.89
CA GLN A 307 -9.16 -18.77 -23.58
C GLN A 307 -8.71 -17.92 -24.78
N LEU A 308 -7.44 -17.48 -24.76
CA LEU A 308 -6.83 -16.70 -25.84
C LEU A 308 -6.06 -17.57 -26.85
N ASP A 309 -6.03 -18.89 -26.67
CA ASP A 309 -5.18 -19.81 -27.44
C ASP A 309 -3.69 -19.41 -27.43
N LEU A 310 -3.21 -18.82 -26.31
CA LEU A 310 -1.84 -18.35 -26.15
C LEU A 310 -1.00 -19.35 -25.35
N ALA A 311 0.13 -19.76 -25.93
CA ALA A 311 1.16 -20.50 -25.21
C ALA A 311 2.03 -19.52 -24.41
N VAL A 312 1.91 -19.55 -23.07
CA VAL A 312 2.79 -18.77 -22.19
C VAL A 312 4.14 -19.49 -22.06
N PRO A 313 5.29 -18.83 -22.35
CA PRO A 313 6.60 -19.45 -22.24
C PRO A 313 6.87 -19.99 -20.83
N LYS A 314 7.50 -21.17 -20.72
CA LYS A 314 7.81 -21.81 -19.43
C LYS A 314 8.72 -20.93 -18.57
N GLU A 315 9.63 -20.22 -19.21
CA GLU A 315 10.54 -19.25 -18.58
C GLU A 315 9.75 -18.14 -17.91
N LEU A 316 8.65 -17.68 -18.53
CA LEU A 316 7.79 -16.66 -17.96
C LEU A 316 6.99 -17.20 -16.77
N ILE A 317 6.45 -18.42 -16.88
CA ILE A 317 5.76 -19.11 -15.78
C ILE A 317 6.69 -19.32 -14.58
N SER A 318 7.93 -19.73 -14.83
CA SER A 318 8.92 -19.98 -13.76
C SER A 318 9.33 -18.72 -12.98
N ARG A 319 9.14 -17.54 -13.58
CA ARG A 319 9.43 -16.24 -12.96
C ARG A 319 8.22 -15.64 -12.26
N ALA A 320 7.04 -16.24 -12.40
CA ALA A 320 5.83 -15.72 -11.81
C ALA A 320 5.82 -15.98 -10.30
N ASP A 321 5.58 -14.92 -9.53
CA ASP A 321 5.31 -15.03 -8.10
C ASP A 321 3.97 -15.72 -7.85
N ARG A 322 3.05 -15.62 -8.84
CA ARG A 322 1.74 -16.24 -8.78
C ARG A 322 1.26 -16.77 -10.12
N VAL A 323 0.78 -18.01 -10.11
CA VAL A 323 0.13 -18.65 -11.25
C VAL A 323 -1.31 -18.99 -10.87
N ILE A 324 -2.26 -18.60 -11.72
CA ILE A 324 -3.69 -18.88 -11.58
C ILE A 324 -4.05 -19.92 -12.64
N GLU A 325 -4.64 -21.02 -12.19
CA GLU A 325 -4.94 -22.21 -13.01
C GLU A 325 -6.44 -22.48 -13.18
#